data_AF-A0A653W0B6-F1
#
_entry.id   AF-A0A653W0B6-F1
#
_cell.length_a   1.000
_cell.length_b   1.000
_cell.length_c   1.000
_cell.angle_alpha   90.00
_cell.angle_beta   90.00
_cell.angle_gamma   90.00
#
_symmetry.space_group_name_H-M   'P 1'
#
loop_
_entity.id
_entity.type
_entity.pdbx_description
1 polymer ?
#
loop_
_entity_poly.entity_id
_entity_poly.type
_entity_poly.pdbx_seq_one_letter_code
_entity_poly.pdbx_strand_id
1 'polypeptide(L)'
;MHTGVLMGYLYTYFFTIIFCVVFQIGFYFKAKRNISIGHFLWVYVFLFYLSLVYGVTQIATVWDISRYETWIRVSQINWTLFDTAGSTAYLLNILLFMPLGFLLPAIWPHFRKMKNIVCAGFFFSLAIELNQLLNNRITDIDDLFTNTLGAIVGYVLYRVLFKMIFKREEKKLDANSSLVIKYEAAFCLVCSFVGAMLIYYPGDL
;
A
#
# COMPACT_ATOMS: atom_id res chain seq x y z
N MET A 1 26.59 -7.14 -0.86
CA MET A 1 25.56 -6.48 -0.02
C MET A 1 24.46 -5.82 -0.86
N HIS A 2 24.78 -4.92 -1.81
CA HIS A 2 23.78 -4.26 -2.67
C HIS A 2 22.96 -5.21 -3.57
N THR A 3 23.57 -6.28 -4.08
CA THR A 3 22.90 -7.28 -4.92
C THR A 3 21.84 -8.08 -4.16
N GLY A 4 22.11 -8.46 -2.90
CA GLY A 4 21.15 -9.21 -2.08
C GLY A 4 19.90 -8.40 -1.73
N VAL A 5 20.09 -7.12 -1.38
CA VAL A 5 18.99 -6.19 -1.07
C VAL A 5 18.09 -5.99 -2.30
N LEU A 6 18.69 -5.74 -3.47
CA LEU A 6 17.95 -5.58 -4.72
C LEU A 6 17.16 -6.85 -5.08
N MET A 7 17.78 -8.02 -4.94
CA MET A 7 17.10 -9.30 -5.20
C MET A 7 15.92 -9.52 -4.24
N GLY A 8 16.04 -9.08 -2.98
CA GLY A 8 14.94 -9.07 -2.02
C GLY A 8 13.74 -8.25 -2.51
N TYR A 9 13.95 -7.00 -2.90
CA TYR A 9 12.87 -6.14 -3.42
C TYR A 9 12.22 -6.72 -4.69
N LEU A 10 13.03 -7.29 -5.60
CA LEU A 10 12.51 -7.93 -6.82
C LEU A 10 11.66 -9.18 -6.50
N TYR A 11 12.06 -9.95 -5.50
CA TYR A 11 11.30 -11.13 -5.05
C TYR A 11 9.97 -10.71 -4.42
N THR A 12 9.98 -9.66 -3.58
CA THR A 12 8.77 -9.05 -3.02
C THR A 12 7.82 -8.59 -4.10
N TYR A 13 8.35 -7.90 -5.10
CA TYR A 13 7.57 -7.41 -6.23
C TYR A 13 6.97 -8.56 -7.04
N PHE A 14 7.73 -9.62 -7.32
CA PHE A 14 7.24 -10.79 -8.07
C PHE A 14 6.04 -11.47 -7.39
N PHE A 15 6.15 -11.80 -6.09
CA PHE A 15 5.06 -12.42 -5.32
C PHE A 15 3.86 -11.49 -5.10
N THR A 16 4.11 -10.18 -5.02
CA THR A 16 3.06 -9.16 -4.96
C THR A 16 2.21 -9.13 -6.24
N ILE A 17 2.84 -9.29 -7.40
CA ILE A 17 2.17 -9.15 -8.69
C ILE A 17 1.44 -10.43 -9.12
N ILE A 18 1.98 -11.61 -8.82
CA ILE A 18 1.45 -12.87 -9.39
C ILE A 18 -0.04 -13.08 -9.08
N PHE A 19 -0.47 -12.81 -7.85
CA PHE A 19 -1.88 -12.88 -7.45
C PHE A 19 -2.73 -11.77 -8.09
N CYS A 20 -2.15 -10.58 -8.26
CA CYS A 20 -2.82 -9.44 -8.89
C CYS A 20 -3.04 -9.66 -10.40
N VAL A 21 -2.08 -10.31 -11.09
CA VAL A 21 -2.18 -10.62 -12.53
C VAL A 21 -3.30 -11.62 -12.79
N VAL A 22 -3.38 -12.71 -12.00
CA VAL A 22 -4.45 -13.72 -12.16
C VAL A 22 -5.83 -13.07 -12.02
N PHE A 23 -5.99 -12.19 -11.03
CA PHE A 23 -7.23 -11.43 -10.85
C PHE A 23 -7.51 -10.45 -12.00
N GLN A 24 -6.50 -9.71 -12.47
CA GLN A 24 -6.65 -8.78 -13.59
C GLN A 24 -7.02 -9.48 -14.89
N ILE A 25 -6.50 -10.69 -15.14
CA ILE A 25 -6.89 -11.51 -16.29
C ILE A 25 -8.38 -11.87 -16.19
N GLY A 26 -8.82 -12.42 -15.06
CA GLY A 26 -10.24 -12.74 -14.82
C GLY A 26 -11.15 -11.50 -14.90
N PHE A 27 -10.67 -10.36 -14.38
CA PHE A 27 -11.35 -9.08 -14.46
C PHE A 27 -11.48 -8.58 -15.89
N TYR A 28 -10.41 -8.62 -16.67
CA TYR A 28 -10.41 -8.19 -18.08
C TYR A 28 -11.41 -8.98 -18.92
N PHE A 29 -11.50 -10.29 -18.71
CA PHE A 29 -12.51 -11.13 -19.37
C PHE A 29 -13.94 -10.78 -18.93
N LYS A 30 -14.15 -10.47 -17.64
CA LYS A 30 -15.48 -10.11 -17.10
C LYS A 30 -15.92 -8.69 -17.48
N ALA A 31 -14.98 -7.75 -17.65
CA ALA A 31 -15.23 -6.33 -17.93
C ALA A 31 -15.47 -6.01 -19.42
N LYS A 32 -15.61 -7.01 -20.30
CA LYS A 32 -15.93 -6.86 -21.74
C LYS A 32 -15.08 -5.78 -22.46
N ARG A 33 -13.74 -5.79 -22.26
CA ARG A 33 -12.73 -5.03 -23.03
C ARG A 33 -12.84 -3.50 -23.03
N ASN A 34 -13.64 -2.89 -22.14
CA ASN A 34 -13.89 -1.43 -22.18
C ASN A 34 -12.88 -0.58 -21.35
N ILE A 35 -11.78 -1.16 -20.87
CA ILE A 35 -10.79 -0.49 -20.00
C ILE A 35 -9.52 -0.16 -20.80
N SER A 36 -9.03 1.08 -20.65
CA SER A 36 -7.82 1.52 -21.34
C SER A 36 -6.57 0.80 -20.84
N ILE A 37 -5.60 0.57 -21.73
CA ILE A 37 -4.29 -0.01 -21.36
C ILE A 37 -3.54 0.85 -20.32
N GLY A 38 -3.80 2.17 -20.32
CA GLY A 38 -3.23 3.10 -19.35
C GLY A 38 -3.68 2.83 -17.91
N HIS A 39 -4.88 2.28 -17.70
CA HIS A 39 -5.35 1.86 -16.38
C HIS A 39 -4.42 0.77 -15.82
N PHE A 40 -4.18 -0.29 -16.59
CA PHE A 40 -3.30 -1.37 -16.19
C PHE A 40 -1.89 -0.86 -15.87
N LEU A 41 -1.33 0.00 -16.72
CA LEU A 41 -0.02 0.61 -16.48
C LEU A 41 0.04 1.31 -15.12
N TRP A 42 -0.95 2.13 -14.78
CA TRP A 42 -0.99 2.78 -13.47
C TRP A 42 -1.19 1.81 -12.31
N VAL A 43 -1.96 0.72 -12.49
CA VAL A 43 -2.06 -0.33 -11.46
C VAL A 43 -0.71 -1.01 -11.22
N TYR A 44 0.09 -1.29 -12.25
CA TYR A 44 1.43 -1.86 -12.06
C TYR A 44 2.39 -0.88 -11.38
N VAL A 45 2.32 0.42 -11.72
CA VAL A 45 3.06 1.46 -10.98
C VAL A 45 2.67 1.47 -9.50
N PHE A 46 1.37 1.32 -9.21
CA PHE A 46 0.88 1.24 -7.84
C PHE A 46 1.37 -0.02 -7.11
N LEU A 47 1.37 -1.19 -7.75
CA LEU A 47 1.89 -2.43 -7.16
C LEU A 47 3.39 -2.35 -6.90
N PHE A 48 4.16 -1.71 -7.80
CA PHE A 48 5.58 -1.45 -7.58
C PHE A 48 5.79 -0.55 -6.37
N TYR A 49 5.03 0.54 -6.29
CA TYR A 49 5.02 1.41 -5.11
C TYR A 49 4.74 0.63 -3.81
N LEU A 50 3.71 -0.21 -3.77
CA LEU A 50 3.41 -1.02 -2.58
C LEU A 50 4.57 -1.95 -2.19
N SER A 51 5.24 -2.57 -3.17
CA SER A 51 6.41 -3.41 -2.89
C SER A 51 7.56 -2.63 -2.24
N LEU A 52 7.76 -1.36 -2.61
CA LEU A 52 8.73 -0.49 -1.95
C LEU A 52 8.31 -0.16 -0.53
N VAL A 53 7.03 0.15 -0.30
CA VAL A 53 6.50 0.39 1.05
C VAL A 53 6.79 -0.81 1.94
N TYR A 54 6.45 -2.02 1.52
CA TYR A 54 6.67 -3.24 2.32
C TYR A 54 8.14 -3.48 2.66
N GLY A 55 9.05 -3.21 1.72
CA GLY A 55 10.47 -3.36 1.99
C GLY A 55 11.05 -2.23 2.84
N VAL A 56 10.49 -1.02 2.81
CA VAL A 56 10.89 0.09 3.71
C VAL A 56 10.34 -0.12 5.12
N THR A 57 9.07 -0.50 5.24
CA THR A 57 8.42 -0.74 6.54
C THR A 57 8.81 -2.07 7.17
N GLN A 58 9.48 -2.95 6.43
CA GLN A 58 9.93 -4.29 6.84
C GLN A 58 8.81 -5.04 7.57
N ILE A 59 7.72 -5.26 6.84
CA ILE A 59 6.60 -6.07 7.32
C ILE A 59 7.08 -7.49 7.67
N ALA A 60 6.49 -8.07 8.71
CA ALA A 60 6.70 -9.44 9.12
C ALA A 60 6.23 -10.44 8.04
N THR A 61 7.08 -11.42 7.80
CA THR A 61 6.81 -12.57 6.93
C THR A 61 6.35 -13.78 7.74
N VAL A 62 5.79 -14.78 7.07
CA VAL A 62 5.41 -16.07 7.71
C VAL A 62 6.60 -16.77 8.39
N TRP A 63 7.82 -16.45 7.99
CA TRP A 63 9.04 -17.03 8.57
C TRP A 63 9.50 -16.33 9.83
N ASP A 64 9.21 -15.04 9.98
CA ASP A 64 9.47 -14.32 11.22
C ASP A 64 8.59 -14.88 12.34
N ILE A 65 7.35 -15.25 12.00
CA ILE A 65 6.40 -15.87 12.91
C ILE A 65 6.92 -17.20 13.48
N SER A 66 7.61 -18.03 12.68
CA SER A 66 8.16 -19.30 13.16
C SER A 66 9.49 -19.15 13.91
N ARG A 67 10.17 -18.00 13.78
CA ARG A 67 11.45 -17.72 14.44
C ARG A 67 11.31 -17.20 15.87
N TYR A 68 10.20 -16.54 16.20
CA TYR A 68 10.02 -15.91 17.51
C TYR A 68 9.09 -16.73 18.43
N GLU A 69 9.57 -17.11 19.62
CA GLU A 69 8.80 -17.92 20.59
C GLU A 69 7.63 -17.16 21.24
N THR A 70 7.73 -15.83 21.35
CA THR A 70 6.69 -14.96 21.91
C THR A 70 6.16 -14.02 20.83
N TRP A 71 4.85 -14.07 20.60
CA TRP A 71 4.17 -13.48 19.45
C TRP A 71 3.84 -12.00 19.62
N ILE A 72 3.46 -11.56 20.83
CA ILE A 72 3.09 -10.17 21.13
C ILE A 72 3.50 -9.88 22.57
N ARG A 73 4.37 -8.88 22.77
CA ARG A 73 4.66 -8.32 24.09
C ARG A 73 4.02 -6.93 24.17
N VAL A 74 3.25 -6.67 25.21
CA VAL A 74 2.58 -5.36 25.41
C VAL A 74 3.58 -4.21 25.45
N SER A 75 4.83 -4.48 25.83
CA SER A 75 5.95 -3.53 25.82
C SER A 75 6.43 -3.11 24.43
N GLN A 76 5.91 -3.72 23.35
CA GLN A 76 6.24 -3.37 21.95
C GLN A 76 5.28 -2.32 21.37
N ILE A 77 4.25 -1.92 22.13
CA ILE A 77 3.32 -0.89 21.67
C ILE A 77 3.73 0.42 22.32
N ASN A 78 4.23 1.34 21.49
CA ASN A 78 4.52 2.68 21.92
C ASN A 78 3.27 3.56 21.81
N TRP A 79 2.77 4.02 22.96
CA TRP A 79 1.57 4.86 23.05
C TRP A 79 1.90 6.36 23.18
N THR A 80 3.17 6.72 23.36
CA THR A 80 3.55 8.12 23.54
C THR A 80 3.56 8.83 22.20
N LEU A 81 2.73 9.86 22.07
CA LEU A 81 2.66 10.68 20.88
C LEU A 81 3.79 11.72 20.87
N PHE A 82 4.53 11.79 19.77
CA PHE A 82 5.54 12.80 19.47
C PHE A 82 6.74 12.90 20.43
N ASP A 83 7.05 11.82 21.15
CA ASP A 83 8.10 11.81 22.19
C ASP A 83 9.34 11.00 21.78
N THR A 84 9.16 10.02 20.89
CA THR A 84 10.14 8.95 20.62
C THR A 84 10.91 9.10 19.31
N ALA A 85 10.28 9.66 18.28
CA ALA A 85 10.84 9.73 16.94
C ALA A 85 11.23 11.18 16.58
N GLY A 86 12.43 11.35 16.02
CA GLY A 86 12.88 12.65 15.55
C GLY A 86 12.03 13.15 14.37
N SER A 87 11.98 14.47 14.15
CA SER A 87 11.20 15.10 13.07
C SER A 87 11.48 14.54 11.67
N THR A 88 12.66 13.96 11.45
CA THR A 88 13.04 13.29 10.20
C THR A 88 12.25 12.02 9.94
N ALA A 89 11.97 11.21 10.96
CA ALA A 89 11.20 9.96 10.82
C ALA A 89 9.75 10.27 10.40
N TYR A 90 9.12 11.26 11.05
CA TYR A 90 7.77 11.70 10.70
C TYR A 90 7.68 12.19 9.25
N LEU A 91 8.68 12.95 8.78
CA LEU A 91 8.72 13.39 7.39
C LEU A 91 8.85 12.21 6.42
N LEU A 92 9.66 11.20 6.74
CA LEU A 92 9.82 10.02 5.89
C LEU A 92 8.51 9.22 5.80
N ASN A 93 7.76 9.06 6.88
CA ASN A 93 6.45 8.40 6.88
C ASN A 93 5.42 9.15 6.04
N ILE A 94 5.37 10.48 6.17
CA ILE A 94 4.52 11.34 5.33
C ILE A 94 4.89 11.16 3.85
N LEU A 95 6.17 11.22 3.52
CA LEU A 95 6.65 11.04 2.14
C LEU A 95 6.37 9.63 1.61
N LEU A 96 6.45 8.61 2.46
CA LEU A 96 6.20 7.22 2.11
C LEU A 96 4.73 6.99 1.73
N PHE A 97 3.79 7.59 2.44
CA PHE A 97 2.35 7.43 2.18
C PHE A 97 1.75 8.46 1.22
N MET A 98 2.49 9.52 0.88
CA MET A 98 2.04 10.52 -0.09
C MET A 98 1.70 9.92 -1.48
N PRO A 99 2.48 8.99 -2.05
CA PRO A 99 2.10 8.30 -3.28
C PRO A 99 0.81 7.48 -3.15
N LEU A 100 0.52 6.86 -1.99
CA LEU A 100 -0.77 6.16 -1.75
C LEU A 100 -1.94 7.11 -1.96
N GLY A 101 -1.88 8.28 -1.31
CA GLY A 101 -2.91 9.31 -1.38
C GLY A 101 -3.10 9.90 -2.77
N PHE A 102 -2.04 9.92 -3.57
CA PHE A 102 -2.06 10.43 -4.95
C PHE A 102 -2.55 9.40 -5.97
N LEU A 103 -2.05 8.16 -5.90
CA LEU A 103 -2.30 7.11 -6.89
C LEU A 103 -3.70 6.52 -6.75
N LEU A 104 -4.19 6.31 -5.52
CA LEU A 104 -5.54 5.78 -5.29
C LEU A 104 -6.65 6.53 -6.05
N PRO A 105 -6.80 7.86 -5.93
CA PRO A 105 -7.84 8.61 -6.63
C PRO A 105 -7.54 8.82 -8.13
N ALA A 106 -6.28 8.72 -8.53
CA ALA A 106 -5.85 8.80 -9.93
C ALA A 106 -6.28 7.56 -10.72
N ILE A 107 -6.17 6.39 -10.11
CA ILE A 107 -6.49 5.09 -10.73
C ILE A 107 -7.97 4.75 -10.53
N TRP A 108 -8.47 4.90 -9.30
CA TRP A 108 -9.79 4.40 -8.91
C TRP A 108 -10.76 5.54 -8.57
N PRO A 109 -11.85 5.73 -9.33
CA PRO A 109 -12.81 6.81 -9.10
C PRO A 109 -13.44 6.80 -7.70
N HIS A 110 -13.58 5.63 -7.08
CA HIS A 110 -14.11 5.50 -5.72
C HIS A 110 -13.29 6.31 -4.69
N PHE A 111 -11.98 6.43 -4.90
CA PHE A 111 -11.07 7.10 -3.97
C PHE A 111 -10.97 8.62 -4.17
N ARG A 112 -11.71 9.20 -5.13
CA ARG A 112 -11.74 10.66 -5.34
C ARG A 112 -12.44 11.46 -4.24
N LYS A 113 -12.93 10.78 -3.18
CA LYS A 113 -13.46 11.40 -1.96
C LYS A 113 -12.41 11.30 -0.86
N MET A 114 -12.11 12.43 -0.22
CA MET A 114 -11.10 12.52 0.85
C MET A 114 -11.30 11.47 1.95
N LYS A 115 -12.55 11.25 2.41
CA LYS A 115 -12.84 10.24 3.43
C LYS A 115 -12.36 8.83 3.07
N ASN A 116 -12.42 8.46 1.79
CA ASN A 116 -12.00 7.14 1.33
C ASN A 116 -10.47 7.02 1.33
N ILE A 117 -9.76 8.12 1.06
CA ILE A 117 -8.30 8.18 1.18
C ILE A 117 -7.86 8.13 2.63
N VAL A 118 -8.50 8.89 3.51
CA VAL A 118 -8.20 8.88 4.94
C VAL A 118 -8.42 7.47 5.51
N CYS A 119 -9.56 6.84 5.20
CA CYS A 119 -9.81 5.46 5.62
C CYS A 119 -8.78 4.48 5.04
N ALA A 120 -8.44 4.56 3.75
CA ALA A 120 -7.44 3.68 3.16
C ALA A 120 -6.06 3.87 3.76
N GLY A 121 -5.59 5.11 3.92
CA GLY A 121 -4.31 5.42 4.55
C GLY A 121 -4.24 4.94 5.98
N PHE A 122 -5.28 5.21 6.78
CA PHE A 122 -5.38 4.76 8.17
C PHE A 122 -5.36 3.24 8.28
N PHE A 123 -6.26 2.53 7.59
CA PHE A 123 -6.34 1.06 7.71
C PHE A 123 -5.12 0.35 7.12
N PHE A 124 -4.53 0.91 6.07
CA PHE A 124 -3.31 0.35 5.49
C PHE A 124 -2.11 0.54 6.42
N SER A 125 -1.96 1.73 7.01
CA SER A 125 -0.92 1.95 8.02
C SER A 125 -1.15 1.09 9.26
N LEU A 126 -2.39 0.98 9.74
CA LEU A 126 -2.72 0.11 10.86
C LEU A 126 -2.39 -1.36 10.56
N ALA A 127 -2.65 -1.83 9.34
CA ALA A 127 -2.29 -3.19 8.94
C ALA A 127 -0.77 -3.43 8.98
N ILE A 128 0.03 -2.44 8.56
CA ILE A 128 1.50 -2.49 8.64
C ILE A 128 1.96 -2.52 10.10
N GLU A 129 1.47 -1.60 10.94
CA GLU A 129 1.82 -1.54 12.37
C GLU A 129 1.47 -2.84 13.09
N LEU A 130 0.25 -3.36 12.90
CA LEU A 130 -0.18 -4.62 13.51
C LEU A 130 0.66 -5.81 13.04
N ASN A 131 1.10 -5.79 11.79
CA ASN A 131 1.95 -6.83 11.25
C ASN A 131 3.38 -6.78 11.82
N GLN A 132 3.93 -5.61 12.13
CA GLN A 132 5.25 -5.47 12.76
C GLN A 132 5.31 -6.05 14.19
N LEU A 133 4.17 -6.18 14.87
CA LEU A 133 4.13 -6.93 16.14
C LEU A 133 4.56 -8.40 15.95
N LEU A 134 4.31 -8.98 14.77
CA LEU A 134 4.62 -10.39 14.47
C LEU A 134 6.12 -10.66 14.25
N ASN A 135 6.94 -9.62 14.01
CA ASN A 135 8.40 -9.75 13.90
C ASN A 135 9.14 -9.07 15.06
N ASN A 136 8.49 -8.94 16.21
CA ASN A 136 9.01 -8.34 17.45
C ASN A 136 9.46 -6.88 17.35
N ARG A 137 9.01 -6.14 16.33
CA ARG A 137 9.29 -4.70 16.21
C ARG A 137 8.36 -3.88 17.09
N ILE A 138 8.80 -2.66 17.38
CA ILE A 138 8.01 -1.69 18.15
C ILE A 138 7.06 -1.02 17.16
N THR A 139 5.76 -1.14 17.46
CA THR A 139 4.69 -0.43 16.76
C THR A 139 4.57 0.96 17.36
N ASP A 140 4.56 1.99 16.52
CA ASP A 140 4.46 3.38 16.97
C ASP A 140 3.15 4.00 16.47
N ILE A 141 2.36 4.54 17.40
CA ILE A 141 1.13 5.24 17.06
C ILE A 141 1.41 6.51 16.23
N ASP A 142 2.59 7.12 16.38
CA ASP A 142 3.01 8.26 15.56
C ASP A 142 3.14 7.87 14.08
N ASP A 143 3.59 6.65 13.79
CA ASP A 143 3.72 6.15 12.42
C ASP A 143 2.33 6.05 11.78
N LEU A 144 1.33 5.55 12.52
CA LEU A 144 -0.07 5.54 12.08
C LEU A 144 -0.60 6.94 11.73
N PHE A 145 -0.33 7.94 12.57
CA PHE A 145 -0.76 9.31 12.33
C PHE A 145 -0.03 9.95 11.14
N THR A 146 1.30 9.84 11.10
CA THR A 146 2.14 10.47 10.07
C THR A 146 1.94 9.84 8.69
N ASN A 147 1.76 8.52 8.62
CA ASN A 147 1.38 7.82 7.40
C ASN A 147 -0.02 8.25 6.90
N THR A 148 -1.00 8.36 7.80
CA THR A 148 -2.34 8.86 7.44
C THR A 148 -2.28 10.30 6.91
N LEU A 149 -1.44 11.14 7.53
CA LEU A 149 -1.18 12.51 7.07
C LEU A 149 -0.52 12.52 5.69
N GLY A 150 0.44 11.63 5.44
CA GLY A 150 1.03 11.40 4.11
C GLY A 150 -0.04 11.15 3.04
N ALA A 151 -0.96 10.22 3.31
CA ALA A 151 -2.07 9.93 2.38
C ALA A 151 -2.98 11.16 2.14
N ILE A 152 -3.24 11.98 3.17
CA ILE A 152 -3.99 13.24 3.02
C ILE A 152 -3.24 14.21 2.11
N VAL A 153 -1.94 14.43 2.35
CA VAL A 153 -1.11 15.33 1.54
C VAL A 153 -1.07 14.87 0.08
N GLY A 154 -0.90 13.57 -0.16
CA GLY A 154 -0.95 12.96 -1.48
C GLY A 154 -2.26 13.22 -2.23
N TYR A 155 -3.39 13.12 -1.53
CA TYR A 155 -4.70 13.42 -2.11
C TYR A 155 -4.88 14.89 -2.43
N VAL A 156 -4.38 15.79 -1.57
CA VAL A 156 -4.40 17.23 -1.86
C VAL A 156 -3.59 17.53 -3.12
N LEU A 157 -2.40 16.94 -3.26
CA LEU A 157 -1.59 17.06 -4.47
C LEU A 157 -2.33 16.54 -5.71
N TYR A 158 -2.99 15.39 -5.62
CA TYR A 158 -3.85 14.87 -6.69
C TYR A 158 -4.93 15.89 -7.08
N ARG A 159 -5.63 16.47 -6.10
CA ARG A 159 -6.71 17.44 -6.35
C ARG A 159 -6.21 18.71 -7.03
N VAL A 160 -5.07 19.23 -6.61
CA VAL A 160 -4.46 20.43 -7.21
C VAL A 160 -4.05 20.14 -8.66
N LEU A 161 -3.29 19.05 -8.89
CA LEU A 161 -2.82 18.67 -10.22
C LEU A 161 -3.98 18.31 -11.17
N PHE A 162 -4.98 17.57 -10.68
CA PHE A 162 -6.16 17.23 -11.47
C PHE A 162 -6.93 18.47 -11.89
N LYS A 163 -7.12 19.45 -10.99
CA LYS A 163 -7.78 20.73 -11.31
C LYS A 163 -6.99 21.56 -12.33
N MET A 164 -5.65 21.48 -12.30
CA MET A 164 -4.78 22.19 -13.25
C MET A 164 -4.78 21.55 -14.65
N ILE A 165 -4.79 20.21 -14.73
CA ILE A 165 -4.61 19.48 -15.98
C ILE A 165 -5.96 19.17 -16.65
N PHE A 166 -6.98 18.82 -15.86
CA PHE A 166 -8.26 18.32 -16.37
C PHE A 166 -9.42 19.23 -15.96
N LYS A 167 -9.80 20.11 -16.89
CA LYS A 167 -11.12 20.78 -16.90
C LYS A 167 -12.20 19.86 -17.49
N ARG A 168 -12.12 18.54 -17.25
CA ARG A 168 -12.76 17.51 -18.09
C ARG A 168 -13.96 16.84 -17.42
N GLU A 169 -15.06 16.82 -18.18
CA GLU A 169 -16.33 16.14 -17.91
C GLU A 169 -16.12 14.68 -17.51
N GLU A 170 -16.80 14.24 -16.45
CA GLU A 170 -16.83 12.86 -16.00
C GLU A 170 -17.45 11.96 -17.08
N LYS A 171 -16.62 11.19 -17.80
CA LYS A 171 -17.13 10.05 -18.56
C LYS A 171 -17.77 9.07 -17.58
N LYS A 172 -19.10 8.93 -17.65
CA LYS A 172 -19.85 7.92 -16.89
C LYS A 172 -19.34 6.54 -17.26
N LEU A 173 -18.70 5.88 -16.30
CA LEU A 173 -18.33 4.48 -16.39
C LEU A 173 -19.57 3.63 -16.08
N ASP A 174 -19.81 2.57 -16.86
CA ASP A 174 -20.95 1.66 -16.65
C ASP A 174 -20.99 1.14 -15.20
N ALA A 175 -22.19 1.02 -14.63
CA ALA A 175 -22.38 0.68 -13.21
C ALA A 175 -21.67 -0.63 -12.79
N ASN A 176 -21.67 -1.64 -13.68
CA ASN A 176 -20.96 -2.91 -13.46
C ASN A 176 -19.43 -2.73 -13.50
N SER A 177 -18.91 -1.96 -14.45
CA SER A 177 -17.47 -1.65 -14.53
C SER A 177 -17.02 -0.83 -13.32
N SER A 178 -17.86 0.08 -12.83
CA SER A 178 -17.64 0.85 -11.59
C SER A 178 -17.52 -0.04 -10.35
N LEU A 179 -18.35 -1.07 -10.21
CA LEU A 179 -18.27 -2.00 -9.08
C LEU A 179 -17.00 -2.83 -9.13
N VAL A 180 -16.63 -3.38 -10.28
CA VAL A 180 -15.44 -4.23 -10.34
C VAL A 180 -14.16 -3.41 -10.16
N ILE A 181 -14.09 -2.19 -10.73
CA ILE A 181 -12.99 -1.24 -10.49
C ILE A 181 -12.93 -0.85 -9.00
N LYS A 182 -14.07 -0.71 -8.32
CA LYS A 182 -14.07 -0.46 -6.86
C LYS A 182 -13.40 -1.59 -6.07
N TYR A 183 -13.67 -2.85 -6.41
CA TYR A 183 -13.09 -4.00 -5.71
C TYR A 183 -11.63 -4.26 -6.10
N GLU A 184 -11.21 -3.86 -7.29
CA GLU A 184 -9.83 -4.00 -7.75
C GLU A 184 -8.82 -3.34 -6.81
N ALA A 185 -9.07 -2.10 -6.37
CA ALA A 185 -8.16 -1.40 -5.45
C ALA A 185 -7.96 -2.16 -4.13
N ALA A 186 -9.06 -2.62 -3.53
CA ALA A 186 -9.04 -3.38 -2.29
C ALA A 186 -8.34 -4.73 -2.48
N PHE A 187 -8.60 -5.39 -3.62
CA PHE A 187 -7.93 -6.63 -3.99
C PHE A 187 -6.42 -6.42 -4.15
N CYS A 188 -5.99 -5.37 -4.85
CA CYS A 188 -4.57 -5.02 -5.00
C CYS A 188 -3.92 -4.77 -3.64
N LEU A 189 -4.53 -4.00 -2.75
CA LEU A 189 -3.99 -3.73 -1.41
C LEU A 189 -3.87 -5.02 -0.59
N VAL A 190 -4.94 -5.83 -0.51
CA VAL A 190 -4.94 -7.06 0.31
C VAL A 190 -4.01 -8.12 -0.26
N CYS A 191 -4.11 -8.43 -1.55
CA CYS A 191 -3.30 -9.47 -2.17
C CYS A 191 -1.82 -9.10 -2.24
N SER A 192 -1.48 -7.82 -2.43
CA SER A 192 -0.09 -7.38 -2.35
C SER A 192 0.46 -7.53 -0.93
N PHE A 193 -0.31 -7.14 0.09
CA PHE A 193 0.08 -7.28 1.49
C PHE A 193 0.28 -8.75 1.89
N VAL A 194 -0.70 -9.60 1.59
CA VAL A 194 -0.63 -11.05 1.85
C VAL A 194 0.50 -11.70 1.05
N GLY A 195 0.63 -11.35 -0.24
CA GLY A 195 1.71 -11.85 -1.10
C GLY A 195 3.09 -11.50 -0.55
N ALA A 196 3.23 -10.30 0.03
CA ALA A 196 4.47 -9.88 0.67
C ALA A 196 4.73 -10.60 2.02
N MET A 197 3.70 -10.96 2.78
CA MET A 197 3.86 -11.79 3.99
C MET A 197 4.33 -13.22 3.68
N LEU A 198 3.95 -13.77 2.53
CA LEU A 198 4.30 -15.15 2.12
C LEU A 198 5.75 -15.30 1.62
N ILE A 199 6.51 -14.21 1.52
CA ILE A 199 7.88 -14.23 1.03
C ILE A 199 8.78 -15.03 1.98
N TYR A 200 9.54 -15.96 1.40
CA TYR A 200 10.65 -16.60 2.05
C TYR A 200 11.96 -15.86 1.77
N TYR A 201 12.66 -15.45 2.82
CA TYR A 201 14.06 -15.04 2.73
C TYR A 201 14.95 -16.22 3.14
N PRO A 202 15.48 -17.01 2.20
CA PRO A 202 16.39 -18.12 2.49
C PRO A 202 17.78 -17.69 3.01
N GLY A 203 17.96 -16.43 3.43
CA GLY A 203 19.27 -15.80 3.60
C GLY A 203 19.77 -15.54 5.02
N ASP A 204 18.99 -15.81 6.07
CA ASP A 204 19.47 -15.66 7.47
C ASP A 204 19.88 -17.02 8.08
N LEU A 205 20.71 -17.77 7.36
CA LEU A 205 21.47 -18.92 7.86
C LEU A 205 22.96 -18.59 7.83
#